data_AF-R7RY61-F1
#
_entry.id   AF-R7RY61-F1
#
_cell.length_a   1.000
_cell.length_b   1.000
_cell.length_c   1.000
_cell.angle_alpha   90.00
_cell.angle_beta   90.00
_cell.angle_gamma   90.00
#
_symmetry.space_group_name_H-M   'P 1'
#
loop_
_entity.id
_entity.type
_entity.pdbx_description
1 polymer ?
#
loop_
_entity_poly.entity_id
_entity_poly.type
_entity_poly.pdbx_seq_one_letter_code
_entity_poly.pdbx_strand_id
1 'polypeptide(L)' 'GTYVMDNGELKSTAIKDWCASHGMVHQFTAPYSSAQNGRCERRHLTIFNKGRTM' A
#
# COMPACT_ATOMS: atom_id res chain seq x y z
N GLY A 1 2.51 -10.05 10.02
CA GLY A 1 3.12 -8.96 9.23
C GLY A 1 2.19 -7.77 9.18
N THR A 2 2.70 -6.56 8.99
CA THR A 2 1.89 -5.33 8.94
C THR A 2 1.71 -4.88 7.50
N TYR A 3 0.46 -4.69 7.10
CA TYR A 3 0.09 -4.21 5.77
C TYR A 3 -0.40 -2.76 5.89
N VAL A 4 0.32 -1.83 5.25
CA VAL A 4 0.03 -0.39 5.32
C VAL A 4 -0.53 0.07 3.98
N MET A 5 -1.72 0.66 4.00
CA MET A 5 -2.41 1.19 2.82
C MET A 5 -2.68 2.69 2.98
N ASP A 6 -2.82 3.41 1.88
CA ASP A 6 -3.34 4.77 1.92
C ASP A 6 -4.76 4.83 2.49
N ASN A 7 -5.08 5.89 3.23
CA ASN A 7 -6.40 6.12 3.82
C ASN A 7 -7.46 6.62 2.80
N GLY A 8 -7.19 6.42 1.50
CA GLY A 8 -8.02 6.81 0.37
C GLY A 8 -9.14 5.81 0.04
N GLU A 9 -9.45 5.68 -1.25
CA GLU A 9 -10.63 4.97 -1.77
C GLU A 9 -10.59 3.44 -1.61
N LEU A 10 -9.43 2.85 -1.36
CA LEU A 10 -9.22 1.39 -1.35
C LEU A 10 -9.60 0.71 -0.02
N LYS A 11 -10.56 1.26 0.72
CA LYS A 11 -11.09 0.67 1.96
C LYS A 11 -12.09 -0.45 1.65
N SER A 12 -11.59 -1.59 1.21
CA SER A 12 -12.42 -2.78 1.00
C SER A 12 -12.50 -3.63 2.27
N THR A 13 -13.72 -4.04 2.63
CA THR A 13 -13.96 -5.04 3.69
C THR A 13 -13.32 -6.38 3.36
N ALA A 14 -13.27 -6.77 2.08
CA ALA A 14 -12.63 -8.00 1.64
C ALA A 14 -11.13 -8.05 1.97
N ILE A 15 -10.42 -6.91 1.86
CA ILE A 15 -9.00 -6.83 2.22
C ILE A 15 -8.82 -6.95 3.73
N LYS A 16 -9.73 -6.36 4.51
CA LYS A 16 -9.71 -6.49 5.97
C LYS A 16 -9.91 -7.95 6.39
N ASP A 17 -10.87 -8.64 5.79
CA ASP A 17 -11.17 -10.05 6.09
C ASP A 17 -10.03 -10.98 5.66
N TRP A 18 -9.40 -10.70 4.51
CA TRP A 18 -8.22 -11.42 4.03
C TRP A 18 -7.00 -11.19 4.94
N CYS A 19 -6.75 -9.97 5.38
CA CYS A 19 -5.69 -9.69 6.35
C CYS A 19 -5.95 -10.40 7.69
N ALA A 20 -7.20 -10.41 8.16
CA ALA A 20 -7.57 -11.10 9.39
C ALA A 20 -7.36 -12.62 9.30
N SER A 21 -7.72 -13.25 8.17
CA SER A 21 -7.51 -14.69 7.96
C SER A 21 -6.04 -15.10 7.86
N HIS A 22 -5.15 -14.16 7.50
CA HIS A 22 -3.71 -14.38 7.42
C HIS A 22 -2.94 -13.88 8.66
N GLY A 23 -3.62 -13.44 9.71
CA GLY A 23 -2.99 -12.91 10.93
C GLY A 23 -2.17 -11.62 10.67
N MET A 24 -2.58 -10.83 9.67
CA MET A 24 -1.93 -9.58 9.31
C MET A 24 -2.69 -8.38 9.85
N VAL A 25 -1.96 -7.36 10.29
CA VAL A 25 -2.55 -6.10 10.77
C VAL A 25 -2.66 -5.14 9.59
N HIS A 26 -3.89 -4.79 9.22
CA HIS A 26 -4.17 -3.77 8.22
C HIS A 26 -4.15 -2.38 8.87
N GLN A 27 -3.21 -1.54 8.48
CA GLN A 27 -3.04 -0.16 8.95
C GLN A 27 -3.22 0.83 7.81
N PHE A 28 -3.75 2.00 8.13
CA PHE A 28 -3.89 3.10 7.18
C PHE A 28 -2.91 4.23 7.52
N THR A 29 -2.41 4.91 6.49
CA THR A 29 -1.64 6.14 6.65
C THR A 29 -2.49 7.27 7.23
N ALA A 30 -1.84 8.31 7.75
CA ALA A 30 -2.55 9.50 8.20
C ALA A 30 -3.29 10.17 7.01
N PRO A 31 -4.51 10.70 7.21
CA PRO A 31 -5.23 11.43 6.17
C PRO A 31 -4.35 12.55 5.59
N TYR A 32 -4.35 12.69 4.26
CA TYR A 32 -3.57 13.72 3.53
C TYR A 32 -2.05 13.65 3.74
N SER A 33 -1.50 12.54 4.24
CA SER A 33 -0.06 12.34 4.43
C SER A 33 0.53 11.42 3.34
N SER A 34 0.60 11.92 2.11
CA SER A 34 1.18 11.18 0.98
C SER A 34 2.65 10.79 1.20
N ALA A 35 3.40 11.56 2.00
CA ALA A 35 4.80 11.30 2.31
C ALA A 35 5.04 9.92 2.97
N GLN A 36 4.06 9.37 3.69
CA GLN A 36 4.15 8.03 4.29
C GLN A 36 4.19 6.91 3.24
N ASN A 37 3.63 7.15 2.04
CA ASN A 37 3.62 6.19 0.94
C ASN A 37 4.85 6.29 0.03
N GLY A 38 5.76 7.23 0.29
CA GLY A 38 6.91 7.48 -0.58
C GLY A 38 7.85 6.28 -0.76
N ARG A 39 7.83 5.26 0.11
CA ARG A 39 8.57 4.00 -0.13
C ARG A 39 7.93 3.15 -1.24
N CYS A 40 6.61 3.08 -1.25
CA CYS A 40 5.85 2.38 -2.28
C CYS A 40 6.00 3.09 -3.63
N GLU A 41 5.81 4.41 -3.65
CA GLU A 41 5.91 5.24 -4.87
C GLU A 41 7.29 5.12 -5.53
N ARG A 42 8.38 5.22 -4.77
CA ARG A 42 9.75 5.06 -5.30
C ARG A 42 9.98 3.69 -5.91
N ARG A 43 9.43 2.64 -5.31
CA ARG A 43 9.54 1.27 -5.83
C ARG A 43 8.73 1.11 -7.11
N HIS A 44 7.51 1.65 -7.17
CA HIS A 44 6.71 1.70 -8.40
C HIS A 44 7.45 2.41 -9.53
N LEU A 45 8.02 3.58 -9.28
CA LEU A 45 8.83 4.31 -10.26
C LEU A 45 10.02 3.49 -10.75
N THR A 46 10.71 2.79 -9.85
CA THR A 46 11.85 1.93 -10.21
C THR A 46 11.43 0.80 -11.14
N ILE A 47 10.31 0.12 -10.84
CA ILE A 47 9.77 -0.97 -11.66
C ILE A 47 9.35 -0.43 -13.03
N PHE A 48 8.64 0.69 -13.06
CA PHE A 48 8.18 1.31 -14.29
C PHE A 48 9.36 1.73 -15.19
N ASN A 49 10.38 2.37 -14.62
CA ASN A 49 11.58 2.75 -15.36
C ASN A 49 12.32 1.54 -15.92
N LYS A 50 12.45 0.45 -15.15
CA LYS A 50 13.03 -0.80 -15.67
C LYS A 50 12.26 -1.32 -16.89
N GLY A 51 10.92 -1.32 -16.83
CA GLY A 51 10.08 -1.73 -17.95
C GLY A 51 10.20 -0.85 -19.20
N ARG A 52 10.47 0.46 -19.03
CA ARG A 52 10.67 1.40 -20.16
C ARG A 52 12.04 1.28 -20.84
N THR A 53 13.02 0.69 -20.15
CA THR A 53 14.42 0.62 -20.63
C THR A 53 14.73 -0.73 -21.30
N MET A 54 13.75 -1.65 -21.32
CA MET A 54 13.76 -2.91 -22.05
C MET A 54 13.10 -2.73 -23.42
#